data_AF-A0A940VXF0-F1
#
_entry.id   AF-A0A940VXF0-F1
#
_cell.length_a   1.000
_cell.length_b   1.000
_cell.length_c   1.000
_cell.angle_alpha   90.00
_cell.angle_beta   90.00
_cell.angle_gamma   90.00
#
_symmetry.space_group_name_H-M   'P 1'
#
loop_
_entity.id
_entity.type
_entity.pdbx_description
1 polymer ?
#
loop_
_entity_poly.entity_id
_entity_poly.type
_entity_poly.pdbx_seq_one_letter_code
_entity_poly.pdbx_strand_id
1 'polypeptide(L)'
;MIHVYSLYGYKLAIDGNSASIHVLDQIVYDMLKDCLVMPLLEEVTDKLKEKYSLDDISEAYAEIVALRDKGMLFSSIESLENAVGSNEMKAGLKALCLHVAHDCNLRCEYCFASKGDYNSGRNLMRREIALKAIDYLVANSAGRRNVEIDFFGGEPLMNFDVVKEVVAYGRQLEKTINKHFYFTITTNCMLLDRDKIEFINEHMDNVVISIDGRREVHDAVRRDAAGGGSYDKIVPRAIELVKKRNGKSYFVRGTF
;
A
#
# COMPACT_ATOMS: atom_id res chain seq x y z
N MET A 1 -6.67 5.62 -24.24
CA MET A 1 -7.60 4.49 -24.01
C MET A 1 -8.50 4.86 -22.86
N ILE A 2 -9.81 4.59 -22.96
CA ILE A 2 -10.76 4.84 -21.87
C ILE A 2 -11.29 3.53 -21.29
N HIS A 3 -11.76 3.58 -20.05
CA HIS A 3 -12.52 2.51 -19.42
C HIS A 3 -13.86 3.05 -18.94
N VAL A 4 -14.95 2.42 -19.35
CA VAL A 4 -16.32 2.87 -19.06
C VAL A 4 -17.08 1.75 -18.36
N TYR A 5 -17.74 2.08 -17.25
CA TYR A 5 -18.49 1.11 -16.47
C TYR A 5 -19.61 1.79 -15.66
N SER A 6 -20.54 0.97 -15.16
CA SER A 6 -21.62 1.39 -14.27
C SER A 6 -21.49 0.70 -12.93
N LEU A 7 -21.49 1.46 -11.84
CA LEU A 7 -21.37 0.94 -10.48
C LEU A 7 -22.24 1.75 -9.52
N TYR A 8 -23.08 1.05 -8.72
CA TYR A 8 -24.00 1.66 -7.76
C TYR A 8 -24.88 2.79 -8.33
N GLY A 9 -25.29 2.66 -9.60
CA GLY A 9 -26.11 3.66 -10.30
C GLY A 9 -25.34 4.81 -10.94
N TYR A 10 -24.02 4.91 -10.70
CA TYR A 10 -23.15 5.87 -11.39
C TYR A 10 -22.59 5.27 -12.65
N LYS A 11 -22.55 6.07 -13.72
CA LYS A 11 -21.91 5.73 -14.99
C LYS A 11 -20.63 6.54 -15.08
N LEU A 12 -19.52 5.87 -15.29
CA LEU A 12 -18.20 6.46 -15.17
C LEU A 12 -17.38 6.20 -16.43
N ALA A 13 -16.64 7.22 -16.87
CA ALA A 13 -15.51 7.06 -17.79
C ALA A 13 -14.21 7.44 -17.09
N ILE A 14 -13.18 6.62 -17.26
CA ILE A 14 -11.82 6.88 -16.82
C ILE A 14 -10.93 6.93 -18.06
N ASP A 15 -10.23 8.05 -18.26
CA ASP A 15 -9.18 8.14 -19.26
C ASP A 15 -7.86 7.65 -18.67
N GLY A 16 -7.31 6.58 -19.22
CA GLY A 16 -6.16 5.89 -18.63
C GLY A 16 -4.84 6.67 -18.67
N ASN A 17 -4.73 7.63 -19.59
CA ASN A 17 -3.50 8.39 -19.80
C ASN A 17 -3.49 9.69 -18.98
N SER A 18 -4.60 10.43 -18.95
CA SER A 18 -4.73 11.68 -18.18
C SER A 18 -5.17 11.45 -16.73
N ALA A 19 -5.65 10.25 -16.39
CA ALA A 19 -6.32 9.91 -15.13
C ALA A 19 -7.59 10.74 -14.85
N SER A 20 -8.15 11.40 -15.87
CA SER A 20 -9.44 12.10 -15.75
C SER A 20 -10.58 11.12 -15.51
N ILE A 21 -11.50 11.47 -14.59
CA ILE A 21 -12.69 10.69 -14.27
C ILE A 21 -13.92 11.55 -14.52
N HIS A 22 -14.88 11.00 -15.26
CA HIS A 22 -16.12 11.69 -15.64
C HIS A 22 -17.32 10.89 -15.16
N VAL A 23 -18.30 11.58 -14.58
CA VAL A 23 -19.64 11.02 -14.36
C VAL A 23 -20.46 11.29 -15.62
N LEU A 24 -21.01 10.22 -16.20
CA LEU A 24 -21.72 10.27 -17.47
C LEU A 24 -23.23 10.27 -17.24
N ASP A 25 -23.94 10.95 -18.12
CA ASP A 25 -25.36 10.69 -18.30
C ASP A 25 -25.60 9.36 -19.05
N GLN A 26 -26.86 9.03 -19.29
CA GLN A 26 -27.21 7.78 -19.96
C GLN A 26 -26.81 7.76 -21.44
N ILE A 27 -26.91 8.90 -22.14
CA ILE A 27 -26.62 8.96 -23.58
C ILE A 27 -25.12 8.80 -23.82
N VAL A 28 -24.27 9.56 -23.13
CA VAL A 28 -22.80 9.46 -23.23
C VAL A 28 -22.31 8.07 -22.81
N TYR A 29 -22.92 7.47 -21.78
CA TYR A 29 -22.58 6.09 -21.41
C TYR A 29 -22.90 5.09 -22.51
N ASP A 30 -24.08 5.18 -23.14
CA ASP A 30 -24.44 4.26 -24.23
C ASP A 30 -23.57 4.45 -25.48
N MET A 31 -23.05 5.67 -25.69
CA MET A 31 -22.05 5.97 -26.72
C MET A 31 -20.72 5.25 -26.44
N LEU A 32 -20.24 5.28 -25.19
CA LEU A 32 -18.85 4.94 -24.86
C LEU A 32 -18.64 3.55 -24.24
N LYS A 33 -19.66 2.90 -23.68
CA LYS A 33 -19.51 1.67 -22.86
C LYS A 33 -18.81 0.49 -23.54
N ASP A 34 -18.81 0.45 -24.86
CA ASP A 34 -18.19 -0.62 -25.67
C ASP A 34 -16.97 -0.12 -26.48
N CYS A 35 -16.46 1.08 -26.17
CA CYS A 35 -15.43 1.76 -26.94
C CYS A 35 -14.12 1.89 -26.15
N LEU A 36 -13.01 1.48 -26.76
CA LEU A 36 -11.65 1.73 -26.22
C LEU A 36 -11.00 2.98 -26.80
N VAL A 37 -11.40 3.31 -28.03
CA VAL A 37 -10.98 4.48 -28.82
C VAL A 37 -12.21 5.31 -29.16
N MET A 38 -12.00 6.54 -29.60
CA MET A 38 -13.11 7.43 -29.93
C MET A 38 -13.91 6.85 -31.11
N PRO A 39 -15.21 6.57 -30.93
CA PRO A 39 -16.05 6.05 -32.02
C PRO A 39 -16.31 7.15 -33.04
N LEU A 40 -16.65 6.77 -34.28
CA LEU A 40 -17.08 7.74 -35.29
C LEU A 40 -18.52 8.19 -35.00
N LEU A 41 -18.84 9.46 -35.28
CA LEU A 41 -20.19 10.00 -35.06
C LEU A 41 -21.26 9.21 -35.81
N GLU A 42 -20.97 8.75 -37.03
CA GLU A 42 -21.88 7.94 -37.84
C GLU A 42 -22.22 6.60 -37.15
N GLU A 43 -21.23 5.90 -36.63
CA GLU A 43 -21.41 4.63 -35.90
C GLU A 43 -22.24 4.84 -34.62
N VAL A 44 -21.96 5.92 -33.88
CA VAL A 44 -22.73 6.28 -32.70
C VAL A 44 -24.17 6.60 -33.06
N THR A 45 -24.38 7.37 -34.12
CA THR A 45 -25.71 7.77 -34.59
C THR A 45 -26.52 6.55 -35.02
N ASP A 46 -25.96 5.66 -35.83
CA ASP A 46 -26.64 4.45 -36.28
C ASP A 46 -27.01 3.53 -35.12
N LYS A 47 -26.13 3.41 -34.11
CA LYS A 47 -26.37 2.60 -32.91
C LYS A 47 -27.48 3.16 -32.02
N LEU A 48 -27.64 4.49 -31.98
CA LEU A 48 -28.43 5.17 -30.94
C LEU A 48 -29.67 5.93 -31.44
N LYS A 49 -29.83 6.11 -32.75
CA LYS A 49 -30.95 6.87 -33.36
C LYS A 49 -32.35 6.34 -33.05
N GLU A 50 -32.49 5.06 -32.67
CA GLU A 50 -33.77 4.49 -32.25
C GLU A 50 -34.14 4.86 -30.81
N LYS A 51 -33.17 5.30 -30.00
CA LYS A 51 -33.33 5.55 -28.56
C LYS A 51 -33.26 7.03 -28.19
N TYR A 52 -32.49 7.83 -28.94
CA TYR A 52 -32.28 9.25 -28.68
C TYR A 52 -32.49 10.06 -29.97
N SER A 53 -32.81 11.35 -29.84
CA SER A 53 -32.90 12.23 -31.00
C SER A 53 -31.52 12.49 -31.63
N LEU A 54 -31.50 12.83 -32.93
CA LEU A 54 -30.25 13.17 -33.62
C LEU A 54 -29.57 14.41 -33.03
N ASP A 55 -30.36 15.35 -32.50
CA ASP A 55 -29.85 16.55 -31.84
C ASP A 55 -29.15 16.19 -30.52
N ASP A 56 -29.78 15.36 -29.66
CA ASP A 56 -29.16 14.92 -28.40
C ASP A 56 -27.87 14.13 -28.64
N ILE A 57 -27.87 13.25 -29.66
CA ILE A 57 -26.67 12.48 -30.05
C ILE A 57 -25.54 13.42 -30.48
N SER A 58 -25.86 14.43 -31.28
CA SER A 58 -24.89 15.39 -31.80
C SER A 58 -24.32 16.27 -30.68
N GLU A 59 -25.17 16.74 -29.77
CA GLU A 59 -24.77 17.54 -28.60
C GLU A 59 -23.83 16.76 -27.69
N ALA A 60 -24.24 15.56 -27.25
CA ALA A 60 -23.42 14.72 -26.38
C ALA A 60 -22.10 14.31 -27.04
N TYR A 61 -22.10 14.03 -28.36
CA TYR A 61 -20.86 13.74 -29.08
C TYR A 61 -19.92 14.96 -29.16
N ALA A 62 -20.46 16.17 -29.34
CA ALA A 62 -19.66 17.40 -29.35
C ALA A 62 -18.98 17.65 -27.99
N GLU A 63 -19.65 17.34 -26.88
CA GLU A 63 -19.05 17.40 -25.54
C GLU A 63 -17.88 16.42 -25.38
N ILE A 64 -18.04 15.18 -25.87
CA ILE A 64 -16.98 14.16 -25.87
C ILE A 64 -15.76 14.65 -26.69
N VAL A 65 -15.99 15.24 -27.86
CA VAL A 65 -14.93 15.85 -28.69
C VAL A 65 -14.22 16.96 -27.93
N ALA A 66 -14.97 17.86 -27.28
CA ALA A 66 -14.39 18.96 -26.52
C ALA A 66 -13.53 18.47 -25.35
N LEU A 67 -13.92 17.38 -24.68
CA LEU A 67 -13.09 16.74 -23.65
C LEU A 67 -11.83 16.10 -24.23
N ARG A 68 -11.92 15.49 -25.41
CA ARG A 68 -10.75 14.97 -26.11
C ARG A 68 -9.76 16.05 -26.47
N ASP A 69 -10.23 17.14 -27.06
CA ASP A 69 -9.36 18.22 -27.51
C ASP A 69 -8.67 18.93 -26.33
N LYS A 70 -9.26 18.85 -25.13
CA LYS A 70 -8.64 19.28 -23.86
C LYS A 70 -7.69 18.23 -23.24
N GLY A 71 -7.53 17.06 -23.85
CA GLY A 71 -6.74 15.95 -23.31
C GLY A 71 -7.33 15.31 -22.05
N MET A 72 -8.65 15.43 -21.84
CA MET A 72 -9.35 14.89 -20.67
C MET A 72 -10.10 13.60 -20.96
N LEU A 73 -10.21 13.19 -22.23
CA LEU A 73 -10.83 11.93 -22.64
C LEU A 73 -10.18 11.46 -23.94
N PHE A 74 -9.85 10.17 -24.07
CA PHE A 74 -9.05 9.68 -25.20
C PHE A 74 -7.71 10.40 -25.36
N SER A 75 -7.04 10.74 -24.25
CA SER A 75 -5.79 11.50 -24.30
C SER A 75 -4.62 10.68 -24.86
N SER A 76 -3.63 11.36 -25.44
CA SER A 76 -2.42 10.76 -26.04
C SER A 76 -1.42 10.29 -24.99
N ILE A 77 -0.70 9.20 -25.29
CA ILE A 77 0.38 8.66 -24.44
C ILE A 77 1.71 9.41 -24.61
N GLU A 78 1.86 10.21 -25.67
CA GLU A 78 3.14 10.85 -26.05
C GLU A 78 3.75 11.68 -24.91
N SER A 79 2.92 12.37 -24.13
CA SER A 79 3.39 13.16 -22.98
C SER A 79 4.08 12.29 -21.91
N LEU A 80 3.56 11.08 -21.67
CA LEU A 80 4.12 10.12 -20.72
C LEU A 80 5.41 9.49 -21.28
N GLU A 81 5.42 9.12 -22.56
CA GLU A 81 6.61 8.53 -23.21
C GLU A 81 7.80 9.49 -23.20
N ASN A 82 7.57 10.77 -23.48
CA ASN A 82 8.59 11.82 -23.41
C ASN A 82 9.13 12.02 -21.98
N ALA A 83 8.26 11.96 -20.98
CA ALA A 83 8.65 12.07 -19.57
C ALA A 83 9.50 10.87 -19.11
N VAL A 84 9.22 9.67 -19.62
CA VAL A 84 9.96 8.46 -19.29
C VAL A 84 11.32 8.41 -20.01
N GLY A 85 11.37 8.78 -21.29
CA GLY A 85 12.59 8.73 -22.10
C GLY A 85 13.67 9.74 -21.72
N SER A 86 13.33 10.79 -20.97
CA SER A 86 14.24 11.89 -20.61
C SER A 86 14.95 11.72 -19.27
N ASN A 87 14.60 10.71 -18.47
CA ASN A 87 15.12 10.54 -17.11
C ASN A 87 16.22 9.47 -17.03
N GLU A 88 17.48 9.89 -16.86
CA GLU A 88 18.49 9.03 -16.26
C GLU A 88 18.10 8.77 -14.79
N MET A 89 17.45 7.63 -14.53
CA MET A 89 17.02 7.26 -13.19
C MET A 89 18.22 7.04 -12.27
N LYS A 90 18.58 8.06 -11.47
CA LYS A 90 19.41 7.88 -10.27
C LYS A 90 18.56 7.21 -9.17
N ALA A 91 18.39 5.89 -9.27
CA ALA A 91 17.59 5.09 -8.36
C ALA A 91 18.27 4.97 -6.98
N GLY A 92 18.05 5.95 -6.09
CA GLY A 92 18.44 5.85 -4.69
C GLY A 92 17.45 5.00 -3.89
N LEU A 93 17.96 4.13 -3.02
CA LEU A 93 17.16 3.32 -2.09
C LEU A 93 16.32 4.22 -1.17
N LYS A 94 15.02 3.94 -1.10
CA LYS A 94 14.09 4.68 -0.23
C LYS A 94 13.86 3.97 1.10
N ALA A 95 13.77 2.65 1.08
CA ALA A 95 13.28 1.87 2.21
C ALA A 95 14.06 0.56 2.36
N LEU A 96 14.15 0.07 3.60
CA LEU A 96 14.52 -1.32 3.89
C LEU A 96 13.45 -1.99 4.74
N CYS A 97 13.13 -3.23 4.37
CA CYS A 97 12.37 -4.15 5.22
C CYS A 97 13.39 -5.03 5.96
N LEU A 98 13.50 -4.84 7.27
CA LEU A 98 14.45 -5.54 8.11
C LEU A 98 13.77 -6.74 8.77
N HIS A 99 14.13 -7.94 8.32
CA HIS A 99 13.72 -9.18 8.96
C HIS A 99 14.49 -9.40 10.27
N VAL A 100 14.09 -8.70 11.34
CA VAL A 100 14.83 -8.73 12.61
C VAL A 100 14.70 -10.08 13.34
N ALA A 101 13.70 -10.89 12.96
CA ALA A 101 13.53 -12.26 13.40
C ALA A 101 13.10 -13.15 12.22
N HIS A 102 13.87 -14.20 11.94
CA HIS A 102 13.39 -15.39 11.23
C HIS A 102 12.91 -16.40 12.26
N ASP A 103 12.03 -15.99 13.16
CA ASP A 103 11.26 -16.87 14.04
C ASP A 103 9.94 -16.17 14.37
N CYS A 104 8.93 -16.95 14.73
CA CYS A 104 7.61 -16.44 15.07
C CYS A 104 7.02 -17.30 16.19
N ASN A 105 6.11 -16.72 16.98
CA ASN A 105 5.31 -17.45 17.97
C ASN A 105 3.93 -17.88 17.43
N LEU A 106 3.60 -17.52 16.19
CA LEU A 106 2.49 -18.06 15.42
C LEU A 106 2.98 -19.00 14.30
N ARG A 107 2.08 -19.84 13.82
CA ARG A 107 2.28 -20.81 12.73
C ARG A 107 1.20 -20.63 11.66
N CYS A 108 1.03 -19.39 11.18
CA CYS A 108 -0.07 -19.06 10.27
C CYS A 108 -0.03 -19.91 9.00
N GLU A 109 -1.19 -20.36 8.51
CA GLU A 109 -1.27 -21.35 7.42
C GLU A 109 -0.82 -20.78 6.07
N TYR A 110 -1.12 -19.53 5.77
CA TYR A 110 -0.72 -18.84 4.53
C TYR A 110 0.69 -18.21 4.62
N CYS A 111 1.43 -18.42 5.71
CA CYS A 111 2.64 -17.65 5.99
C CYS A 111 3.73 -17.92 4.95
N PHE A 112 4.00 -16.94 4.08
CA PHE A 112 5.07 -17.01 3.08
C PHE A 112 6.46 -17.18 3.71
N ALA A 113 6.62 -16.82 4.99
CA ALA A 113 7.84 -16.96 5.77
C ALA A 113 8.02 -18.38 6.35
N SER A 114 7.39 -19.41 5.78
CA SER A 114 7.45 -20.80 6.27
C SER A 114 7.16 -20.91 7.76
N LYS A 115 6.08 -20.25 8.20
CA LYS A 115 5.68 -20.20 9.62
C LYS A 115 6.74 -19.55 10.55
N GLY A 116 7.63 -18.73 9.97
CA GLY A 116 8.56 -17.82 10.64
C GLY A 116 10.03 -17.97 10.25
N ASP A 117 10.48 -19.13 9.79
CA ASP A 117 11.91 -19.45 9.60
C ASP A 117 12.46 -19.20 8.18
N TYR A 118 11.60 -18.79 7.25
CA TYR A 118 11.94 -18.48 5.86
C TYR A 118 12.69 -19.60 5.13
N ASN A 119 12.47 -20.88 5.49
CA ASN A 119 13.23 -22.03 4.99
C ASN A 119 14.75 -21.94 5.22
N SER A 120 15.18 -21.05 6.12
CA SER A 120 16.59 -20.76 6.42
C SER A 120 16.98 -21.20 7.82
N GLY A 121 16.04 -21.80 8.57
CA GLY A 121 16.18 -22.08 9.98
C GLY A 121 15.83 -20.88 10.85
N ARG A 122 15.53 -21.14 12.13
CA ARG A 122 15.14 -20.09 13.07
C ARG A 122 16.35 -19.27 13.49
N ASN A 123 16.28 -17.95 13.34
CA ASN A 123 17.39 -17.07 13.69
C ASN A 123 16.91 -15.66 14.04
N LEU A 124 17.68 -14.96 14.85
CA LEU A 124 17.47 -13.54 15.16
C LEU A 124 18.58 -12.72 14.50
N MET A 125 18.20 -11.59 13.89
CA MET A 125 19.18 -10.68 13.30
C MET A 125 20.12 -10.16 14.39
N ARG A 126 21.42 -10.29 14.17
CA ARG A 126 22.42 -9.70 15.06
C ARG A 126 22.44 -8.18 14.92
N ARG A 127 22.65 -7.48 16.02
CA ARG A 127 22.77 -6.01 16.08
C ARG A 127 23.70 -5.46 15.00
N GLU A 128 24.88 -6.04 14.84
CA GLU A 128 25.89 -5.49 13.92
C GLU A 128 25.42 -5.52 12.46
N ILE A 129 24.59 -6.51 12.10
CA ILE A 129 23.99 -6.60 10.77
C ILE A 129 22.89 -5.57 10.61
N ALA A 130 22.05 -5.38 11.64
CA ALA A 130 20.97 -4.40 11.62
C ALA A 130 21.51 -2.96 11.44
N LEU A 131 22.57 -2.59 12.18
CA LEU A 131 23.18 -1.26 12.06
C LEU A 131 23.86 -1.07 10.70
N LYS A 132 24.57 -2.09 10.19
CA LYS A 132 25.14 -2.05 8.83
C LYS A 132 24.08 -1.88 7.75
N ALA A 133 22.88 -2.42 7.94
CA ALA A 133 21.78 -2.22 7.01
C ALA A 133 21.33 -0.74 6.97
N ILE A 134 21.33 -0.06 8.13
CA ILE A 134 21.06 1.39 8.20
C ILE A 134 22.14 2.18 7.47
N ASP A 135 23.42 1.88 7.71
CA ASP A 135 24.53 2.52 7.00
C ASP A 135 24.41 2.33 5.48
N TYR A 136 24.05 1.12 5.06
CA TYR A 136 23.82 0.78 3.66
C TYR A 136 22.67 1.60 3.06
N LEU A 137 21.52 1.74 3.74
CA LEU A 137 20.43 2.59 3.29
C LEU A 137 20.86 4.05 3.15
N VAL A 138 21.58 4.59 4.14
CA VAL A 138 22.07 5.97 4.11
C VAL A 138 22.98 6.19 2.91
N ALA A 139 23.98 5.32 2.72
CA ALA A 139 24.94 5.43 1.62
C ALA A 139 24.28 5.33 0.23
N ASN A 140 23.23 4.51 0.11
CA ASN A 140 22.60 4.21 -1.18
C ASN A 140 21.28 4.97 -1.42
N SER A 141 20.88 5.87 -0.51
CA SER A 141 19.62 6.65 -0.65
C SER A 141 19.75 7.90 -1.51
N ALA A 142 20.93 8.13 -2.12
CA ALA A 142 21.22 9.31 -2.94
C ALA A 142 20.80 10.61 -2.22
N GLY A 143 20.17 11.55 -2.93
CA GLY A 143 19.68 12.81 -2.38
C GLY A 143 18.40 12.72 -1.53
N ARG A 144 17.83 11.53 -1.30
CA ARG A 144 16.56 11.40 -0.56
C ARG A 144 16.76 11.75 0.90
N ARG A 145 16.07 12.80 1.40
CA ARG A 145 16.07 13.11 2.84
C ARG A 145 15.28 12.06 3.62
N ASN A 146 14.06 11.75 3.19
CA ASN A 146 13.18 10.83 3.88
C ASN A 146 13.47 9.38 3.45
N VAL A 147 13.76 8.53 4.43
CA VAL A 147 14.04 7.10 4.25
C VAL A 147 13.20 6.28 5.22
N GLU A 148 12.88 5.04 4.87
CA GLU A 148 11.92 4.21 5.61
C GLU A 148 12.57 2.91 6.10
N ILE A 149 12.27 2.51 7.32
CA ILE A 149 12.65 1.22 7.90
C ILE A 149 11.38 0.53 8.38
N ASP A 150 11.09 -0.64 7.81
CA ASP A 150 10.03 -1.52 8.27
C ASP A 150 10.63 -2.69 9.05
N PHE A 151 10.27 -2.80 10.32
CA PHE A 151 10.62 -3.92 11.17
C PHE A 151 9.65 -5.08 10.89
N PHE A 152 10.19 -6.12 10.28
CA PHE A 152 9.45 -7.27 9.77
C PHE A 152 10.15 -8.59 10.15
N GLY A 153 9.74 -9.68 9.51
CA GLY A 153 10.27 -11.03 9.69
C GLY A 153 9.13 -12.00 10.00
N GLY A 154 9.39 -12.94 10.90
CA GLY A 154 8.36 -13.72 11.57
C GLY A 154 7.61 -12.85 12.57
N GLU A 155 8.17 -12.63 13.76
CA GLU A 155 7.64 -11.67 14.74
C GLU A 155 8.75 -10.73 15.24
N PRO A 156 8.75 -9.45 14.85
CA PRO A 156 9.84 -8.54 15.20
C PRO A 156 9.96 -8.27 16.70
N LEU A 157 8.87 -8.41 17.47
CA LEU A 157 8.92 -8.27 18.92
C LEU A 157 9.72 -9.39 19.63
N MET A 158 10.08 -10.47 18.93
CA MET A 158 11.01 -11.48 19.46
C MET A 158 12.46 -10.97 19.55
N ASN A 159 12.81 -9.93 18.78
CA ASN A 159 14.12 -9.31 18.78
C ASN A 159 14.02 -7.80 19.05
N PHE A 160 13.22 -7.44 20.05
CA PHE A 160 12.85 -6.04 20.30
C PHE A 160 14.04 -5.17 20.73
N ASP A 161 15.08 -5.75 21.34
CA ASP A 161 16.28 -4.99 21.68
C ASP A 161 17.01 -4.45 20.43
N VAL A 162 17.13 -5.26 19.38
CA VAL A 162 17.69 -4.81 18.10
C VAL A 162 16.80 -3.76 17.44
N VAL A 163 15.47 -3.87 17.56
CA VAL A 163 14.55 -2.82 17.09
C VAL A 163 14.84 -1.49 17.79
N LYS A 164 14.98 -1.49 19.12
CA LYS A 164 15.31 -0.28 19.89
C LYS A 164 16.65 0.31 19.49
N GLU A 165 17.68 -0.53 19.31
CA GLU A 165 19.01 -0.10 18.91
C GLU A 165 19.03 0.52 17.51
N VAL A 166 18.30 -0.05 16.54
CA VAL A 166 18.16 0.50 15.19
C VAL A 166 17.47 1.86 15.21
N VAL A 167 16.37 2.00 15.97
CA VAL A 167 15.67 3.27 16.13
C VAL A 167 16.62 4.32 16.73
N ALA A 168 17.30 3.99 17.83
CA ALA A 168 18.22 4.90 18.49
C ALA A 168 19.37 5.34 17.57
N TYR A 169 19.94 4.40 16.81
CA TYR A 169 21.00 4.69 15.85
C TYR A 169 20.51 5.57 14.70
N GLY A 170 19.34 5.28 14.13
CA GLY A 170 18.73 6.14 13.11
C GLY A 170 18.51 7.56 13.61
N ARG A 171 17.91 7.73 14.79
CA ARG A 171 17.72 9.05 15.43
C ARG A 171 19.03 9.77 15.74
N GLN A 172 20.10 9.03 16.06
CA GLN A 172 21.44 9.61 16.22
C GLN A 172 21.98 10.13 14.89
N LEU A 173 21.87 9.34 13.81
CA LEU A 173 22.34 9.73 12.49
C LEU A 173 21.66 11.02 12.00
N GLU A 174 20.33 11.16 12.18
CA GLU A 174 19.56 12.36 11.80
C GLU A 174 20.15 13.68 12.33
N LYS A 175 20.91 13.65 13.44
CA LYS A 175 21.58 14.84 14.00
C LYS A 175 22.81 15.28 13.20
N THR A 176 23.40 14.35 12.45
CA THR A 176 24.67 14.54 11.72
C THR A 176 24.52 14.49 10.20
N ILE A 177 23.48 13.83 9.70
CA ILE A 177 23.19 13.70 8.28
C ILE A 177 21.81 14.28 7.97
N ASN A 178 21.64 14.92 6.81
CA ASN A 178 20.35 15.46 6.37
C ASN A 178 19.42 14.35 5.88
N LYS A 179 19.09 13.41 6.77
CA LYS A 179 18.13 12.33 6.56
C LYS A 179 17.05 12.39 7.65
N HIS A 180 15.92 11.77 7.37
CA HIS A 180 14.85 11.54 8.32
C HIS A 180 14.31 10.12 8.14
N PHE A 181 14.35 9.32 9.20
CA PHE A 181 13.89 7.94 9.22
C PHE A 181 12.42 7.86 9.64
N TYR A 182 11.61 7.21 8.83
CA TYR A 182 10.28 6.78 9.21
C TYR A 182 10.33 5.30 9.61
N PHE A 183 9.91 5.00 10.83
CA PHE A 183 9.90 3.63 11.36
C PHE A 183 8.49 3.05 11.32
N THR A 184 8.37 1.87 10.71
CA THR A 184 7.16 1.04 10.76
C THR A 184 7.49 -0.27 11.46
N ILE A 185 6.54 -0.81 12.22
CA ILE A 185 6.64 -2.18 12.75
C ILE A 185 5.39 -2.97 12.38
N THR A 186 5.58 -4.18 11.86
CA THR A 186 4.50 -5.12 11.60
C THR A 186 4.50 -6.23 12.65
N THR A 187 3.45 -6.34 13.46
CA THR A 187 3.40 -7.30 14.57
C THR A 187 2.10 -8.09 14.61
N ASN A 188 2.18 -9.32 15.10
CA ASN A 188 1.05 -10.17 15.44
C ASN A 188 0.47 -9.88 16.84
N CYS A 189 1.06 -8.94 17.59
CA CYS A 189 0.62 -8.49 18.91
C CYS A 189 0.72 -9.52 20.06
N MET A 190 1.19 -10.74 19.80
CA MET A 190 1.31 -11.81 20.82
C MET A 190 2.39 -11.54 21.87
N LEU A 191 3.30 -10.60 21.62
CA LEU A 191 4.38 -10.23 22.55
C LEU A 191 4.26 -8.80 23.04
N LEU A 192 3.16 -8.10 22.76
CA LEU A 192 2.95 -6.77 23.31
C LEU A 192 2.78 -6.83 24.83
N ASP A 193 3.49 -5.93 25.49
CA ASP A 193 3.36 -5.56 26.89
C ASP A 193 3.39 -4.04 27.00
N ARG A 194 3.28 -3.52 28.23
CA ARG A 194 3.23 -2.10 28.50
C ARG A 194 4.44 -1.34 27.92
N ASP A 195 5.64 -1.85 28.16
CA ASP A 195 6.89 -1.17 27.78
C ASP A 195 7.05 -1.14 26.26
N LYS A 196 6.72 -2.24 25.57
CA LYS A 196 6.72 -2.30 24.10
C LYS A 196 5.68 -1.35 23.53
N ILE A 197 4.48 -1.29 24.11
CA ILE A 197 3.42 -0.37 23.67
C ILE A 197 3.88 1.09 23.81
N GLU A 198 4.48 1.46 24.94
CA GLU A 198 5.00 2.81 25.18
C GLU A 198 6.10 3.17 24.15
N PHE A 199 7.10 2.29 23.98
CA PHE A 199 8.16 2.50 22.98
C PHE A 199 7.63 2.60 21.55
N ILE A 200 6.73 1.71 21.15
CA ILE A 200 6.16 1.68 19.79
C ILE A 200 5.34 2.94 19.52
N ASN A 201 4.62 3.47 20.53
CA ASN A 201 3.88 4.72 20.40
C ASN A 201 4.77 5.96 20.41
N GLU A 202 5.90 5.91 21.10
CA GLU A 202 6.89 6.98 21.08
C GLU A 202 7.61 7.06 19.73
N HIS A 203 8.12 5.93 19.22
CA HIS A 203 9.12 5.95 18.15
C HIS A 203 8.65 5.50 16.77
N MET A 204 7.59 4.69 16.67
CA MET A 204 7.10 4.26 15.36
C MET A 204 6.20 5.33 14.77
N ASP A 205 6.38 5.60 13.49
CA ASP A 205 5.54 6.50 12.71
C ASP A 205 4.27 5.77 12.25
N ASN A 206 4.38 4.48 11.98
CA ASN A 206 3.26 3.62 11.63
C ASN A 206 3.36 2.23 12.31
N VAL A 207 2.21 1.60 12.52
CA VAL A 207 2.14 0.19 12.97
C VAL A 207 1.16 -0.59 12.12
N VAL A 208 1.61 -1.76 11.66
CA VAL A 208 0.76 -2.73 10.97
C VAL A 208 0.37 -3.82 11.95
N ILE A 209 -0.93 -3.92 12.22
CA ILE A 209 -1.51 -4.87 13.18
C ILE A 209 -2.12 -6.03 12.42
N SER A 210 -1.61 -7.23 12.66
CA SER A 210 -1.99 -8.41 11.90
C SER A 210 -3.24 -9.10 12.47
N ILE A 211 -4.43 -8.80 11.93
CA ILE A 211 -5.71 -9.41 12.34
C ILE A 211 -6.60 -9.68 11.12
N ASP A 212 -6.98 -10.95 10.90
CA ASP A 212 -7.81 -11.37 9.76
C ASP A 212 -9.33 -11.24 10.00
N GLY A 213 -9.78 -10.23 10.75
CA GLY A 213 -11.21 -9.93 10.94
C GLY A 213 -11.85 -10.62 12.14
N ARG A 214 -12.92 -11.39 11.93
CA ARG A 214 -13.67 -12.07 13.00
C ARG A 214 -12.86 -13.21 13.62
N ARG A 215 -13.15 -13.56 14.87
CA ARG A 215 -12.43 -14.59 15.63
C ARG A 215 -12.28 -15.89 14.86
N GLU A 216 -13.38 -16.42 14.32
CA GLU A 216 -13.41 -17.69 13.59
C GLU A 216 -12.58 -17.65 12.31
N VAL A 217 -12.54 -16.50 11.62
CA VAL A 217 -11.72 -16.30 10.42
C VAL A 217 -10.25 -16.21 10.82
N HIS A 218 -9.95 -15.43 11.85
CA HIS A 218 -8.60 -15.23 12.37
C HIS A 218 -7.97 -16.54 12.87
N ASP A 219 -8.64 -17.22 13.79
CA ASP A 219 -8.10 -18.41 14.46
C ASP A 219 -8.02 -19.62 13.52
N ALA A 220 -8.76 -19.63 12.40
CA ALA A 220 -8.62 -20.66 11.38
C ALA A 220 -7.23 -20.67 10.76
N VAL A 221 -6.63 -19.48 10.56
CA VAL A 221 -5.41 -19.30 9.76
C VAL A 221 -4.23 -18.72 10.54
N ARG A 222 -4.43 -18.08 11.70
CA ARG A 222 -3.39 -17.51 12.58
C ARG A 222 -3.33 -18.26 13.90
N ARG A 223 -2.85 -19.51 13.84
CA ARG A 223 -2.70 -20.37 15.01
C ARG A 223 -1.37 -20.15 15.71
N ASP A 224 -1.33 -20.33 17.01
CA ASP A 224 -0.07 -20.37 17.75
C ASP A 224 0.71 -21.67 17.48
N ALA A 225 1.93 -21.77 18.01
CA ALA A 225 2.76 -22.96 17.82
C ALA A 225 2.17 -24.25 18.39
N ALA A 226 1.18 -24.17 19.28
CA ALA A 226 0.44 -25.32 19.81
C ALA A 226 -0.83 -25.62 18.99
N GLY A 227 -1.11 -24.88 17.92
CA GLY A 227 -2.29 -25.04 17.07
C GLY A 227 -3.54 -24.33 17.59
N GLY A 228 -3.44 -23.57 18.68
CA GLY A 228 -4.54 -22.83 19.29
C GLY A 228 -4.81 -21.49 18.60
N GLY A 229 -6.02 -20.95 18.81
CA GLY A 229 -6.38 -19.61 18.35
C GLY A 229 -5.58 -18.51 19.07
N SER A 230 -5.36 -17.40 18.39
CA SER A 230 -4.60 -16.26 18.91
C SER A 230 -5.45 -15.00 19.12
N TYR A 231 -6.67 -14.96 18.57
CA TYR A 231 -7.55 -13.78 18.57
C TYR A 231 -7.75 -13.17 19.96
N ASP A 232 -8.13 -13.99 20.95
CA ASP A 232 -8.40 -13.53 22.33
C ASP A 232 -7.19 -12.91 23.01
N LYS A 233 -5.99 -13.37 22.65
CA LYS A 233 -4.74 -12.87 23.23
C LYS A 233 -4.37 -11.52 22.60
N ILE A 234 -4.56 -11.38 21.30
CA ILE A 234 -4.00 -10.26 20.54
C ILE A 234 -4.93 -9.05 20.48
N VAL A 235 -6.24 -9.25 20.43
CA VAL A 235 -7.20 -8.14 20.23
C VAL A 235 -7.18 -7.15 21.37
N PRO A 236 -7.23 -7.56 22.66
CA PRO A 236 -7.12 -6.62 23.77
C PRO A 236 -5.82 -5.82 23.75
N ARG A 237 -4.70 -6.45 23.39
CA ARG A 237 -3.38 -5.82 23.32
C ARG A 237 -3.26 -4.83 22.16
N ALA A 238 -3.80 -5.20 20.99
CA ALA A 238 -3.90 -4.31 19.84
C ALA A 238 -4.74 -3.07 20.17
N ILE A 239 -5.87 -3.25 20.87
CA ILE A 239 -6.70 -2.13 21.34
C ILE A 239 -5.91 -1.23 22.29
N GLU A 240 -5.17 -1.80 23.25
CA GLU A 240 -4.34 -0.99 24.16
C GLU A 240 -3.27 -0.20 23.41
N LEU A 241 -2.56 -0.84 22.48
CA LEU A 241 -1.57 -0.21 21.63
C LEU A 241 -2.17 1.00 20.89
N VAL A 242 -3.31 0.78 20.24
CA VAL A 242 -4.01 1.79 19.43
C VAL A 242 -4.51 2.96 20.26
N LYS A 243 -5.10 2.70 21.43
CA LYS A 243 -5.58 3.76 22.34
C LYS A 243 -4.49 4.74 22.74
N LYS A 244 -3.23 4.28 22.80
CA LYS A 244 -2.06 5.08 23.18
C LYS A 244 -1.30 5.69 21.98
N ARG A 245 -1.73 5.45 20.72
CA ARG A 245 -1.09 6.03 19.51
C ARG A 245 -1.23 7.55 19.41
N ASN A 246 -2.19 8.17 20.11
CA ASN A 246 -2.42 9.62 20.12
C ASN A 246 -2.51 10.25 18.70
N GLY A 247 -3.27 9.62 17.80
CA GLY A 247 -3.46 10.10 16.42
C GLY A 247 -2.37 9.71 15.42
N LYS A 248 -1.31 9.00 15.85
CA LYS A 248 -0.33 8.39 14.92
C LYS A 248 -0.96 7.27 14.10
N SER A 249 -0.43 7.07 12.90
CA SER A 249 -0.92 6.09 11.94
C SER A 249 -0.82 4.65 12.46
N TYR A 250 -1.85 3.87 12.16
CA TYR A 250 -1.84 2.42 12.23
C TYR A 250 -2.86 1.88 11.22
N PHE A 251 -2.72 0.62 10.82
CA PHE A 251 -3.81 -0.08 10.14
C PHE A 251 -3.83 -1.57 10.51
N VAL A 252 -5.01 -2.15 10.41
CA VAL A 252 -5.21 -3.59 10.58
C VAL A 252 -5.04 -4.25 9.21
N ARG A 253 -4.13 -5.22 9.13
CA ARG A 253 -3.85 -6.00 7.92
C ARG A 253 -4.35 -7.42 8.10
N GLY A 254 -5.48 -7.72 7.45
CA GLY A 254 -5.97 -9.08 7.29
C GLY A 254 -5.49 -9.71 5.98
N THR A 255 -5.37 -11.04 5.92
CA THR A 255 -4.93 -11.80 4.74
C THR A 255 -5.98 -12.78 4.22
N PHE A 256 -7.25 -12.57 4.60
CA PHE A 256 -8.41 -13.40 4.27
C PHE A 256 -8.40 -13.94 2.84
#